data_AF-A0A8W8JZB0-F1
#
_entry.id   AF-A0A8W8JZB0-F1
#
_cell.length_a   1.000
_cell.length_b   1.000
_cell.length_c   1.000
_cell.angle_alpha   90.00
_cell.angle_beta   90.00
_cell.angle_gamma   90.00
#
_symmetry.space_group_name_H-M   'P 1'
#
loop_
_entity.id
_entity.type
_entity.pdbx_description
1 polymer ?
#
loop_
_entity_poly.entity_id
_entity_poly.type
_entity_poly.pdbx_seq_one_letter_code
_entity_poly.pdbx_strand_id
1 'polypeptide(L)'
;MFIIICVVLSIFGVSQAQVFGFGKCAKVQTQETLDLNKYLGTWYEIYKFKANFEGNQKCVSANYQLKSDGHIRVDNIGIENGEKKEAVGDAYIPDPKYPSRLGVRFSNLAPYGRYWVLDTDYTTHTMIYSCSDILGLFHISYAWILSRDRTLDESVKNRLFAKAQSFGIDTSKFLKEDQTGC
;
A
#
# COMPACT_ATOMS: atom_id res chain seq x y z
N MET A 1 44.26 32.03 11.28
CA MET A 1 43.79 31.30 10.09
C MET A 1 42.69 30.35 10.55
N PHE A 2 41.45 30.66 10.16
CA PHE A 2 40.21 29.93 10.48
C PHE A 2 40.33 28.46 10.04
N ILE A 3 39.66 27.49 10.68
CA ILE A 3 38.29 27.07 10.35
C ILE A 3 37.70 26.34 11.56
N ILE A 4 36.64 26.90 12.14
CA ILE A 4 35.69 26.18 12.98
C ILE A 4 34.72 25.50 12.01
N ILE A 5 34.77 24.17 11.92
CA ILE A 5 33.78 23.39 11.18
C ILE A 5 32.50 23.37 12.03
N CYS A 6 31.65 24.38 11.84
CA CYS A 6 30.27 24.31 12.26
C CYS A 6 29.55 23.30 11.36
N VAL A 7 29.51 22.04 11.79
CA VAL A 7 28.55 21.06 11.27
C VAL A 7 27.18 21.52 11.75
N VAL A 8 26.52 22.37 10.96
CA VAL A 8 25.11 22.65 11.13
C VAL A 8 24.37 21.37 10.77
N LEU A 9 24.09 20.55 11.78
CA LEU A 9 23.05 19.53 11.74
C LEU A 9 21.71 20.25 11.60
N SER A 10 21.42 20.73 10.39
CA SER A 10 20.06 21.03 9.99
C SER A 10 19.32 19.71 9.94
N ILE A 11 18.76 19.29 11.08
CA ILE A 11 17.65 18.35 11.13
C ILE A 11 16.48 19.08 10.49
N PHE A 12 16.50 19.22 9.17
CA PHE A 12 15.32 19.51 8.40
C PHE A 12 14.34 18.41 8.81
N GLY A 13 13.23 18.80 9.42
CA GLY A 13 12.13 17.89 9.72
C GLY A 13 11.83 17.12 8.45
N VAL A 14 12.24 15.86 8.41
CA VAL A 14 11.98 14.98 7.28
C VAL A 14 10.48 14.79 7.34
N SER A 15 9.74 15.56 6.53
CA SER A 15 8.38 15.18 6.15
C SER A 15 8.52 13.75 5.62
N GLN A 16 8.15 12.77 6.43
CA GLN A 16 8.28 11.36 6.10
C GLN A 16 7.25 11.09 5.00
N ALA A 17 7.71 11.32 3.79
CA ALA A 17 7.02 11.26 2.53
C ALA A 17 6.64 9.79 2.20
N GLN A 18 7.36 8.86 2.82
CA GLN A 18 7.15 7.42 2.76
C GLN A 18 7.70 6.77 4.04
N VAL A 19 7.26 5.56 4.35
CA VAL A 19 7.70 4.84 5.56
C VAL A 19 9.05 4.18 5.29
N PHE A 20 10.10 4.77 5.85
CA PHE A 20 11.46 4.25 5.81
C PHE A 20 11.79 3.46 7.07
N GLY A 21 12.50 2.33 6.90
CA GLY A 21 12.97 1.49 7.99
C GLY A 21 14.42 1.05 7.80
N PHE A 22 15.08 0.74 8.91
CA PHE A 22 16.42 0.16 8.91
C PHE A 22 16.36 -1.36 8.71
N GLY A 23 17.40 -1.92 8.10
CA GLY A 23 17.50 -3.34 7.78
C GLY A 23 16.62 -3.75 6.59
N LYS A 24 16.50 -5.07 6.41
CA LYS A 24 15.73 -5.66 5.33
C LYS A 24 14.22 -5.60 5.59
N CYS A 25 13.44 -5.76 4.52
CA CYS A 25 12.00 -5.92 4.58
C CYS A 25 11.58 -7.03 5.57
N ALA A 26 10.45 -6.80 6.25
CA ALA A 26 9.82 -7.80 7.10
C ALA A 26 9.51 -9.08 6.31
N LYS A 27 9.76 -10.24 6.94
CA LYS A 27 9.32 -11.53 6.39
C LYS A 27 7.84 -11.71 6.71
N VAL A 28 7.01 -11.58 5.70
CA VAL A 28 5.54 -11.68 5.83
C VAL A 28 5.03 -12.99 5.24
N GLN A 29 4.00 -13.55 5.87
CA GLN A 29 3.19 -14.60 5.27
C GLN A 29 2.03 -13.95 4.52
N THR A 30 1.88 -14.30 3.24
CA THR A 30 0.75 -13.88 2.42
C THR A 30 -0.43 -14.81 2.63
N GLN A 31 -1.61 -14.36 2.22
CA GLN A 31 -2.75 -15.25 1.98
C GLN A 31 -2.27 -16.46 1.14
N GLU A 32 -2.72 -17.67 1.47
CA GLU A 32 -2.23 -18.89 0.80
C GLU A 32 -2.65 -18.95 -0.66
N THR A 33 -3.91 -18.61 -0.92
CA THR A 33 -4.51 -18.57 -2.26
C THR A 33 -5.28 -17.28 -2.45
N LEU A 34 -5.22 -16.70 -3.64
CA LEU A 34 -6.04 -15.54 -4.02
C LEU A 34 -7.04 -15.96 -5.11
N ASP A 35 -8.32 -16.01 -4.76
CA ASP A 35 -9.40 -16.14 -5.75
C ASP A 35 -9.65 -14.78 -6.40
N LEU A 36 -9.09 -14.59 -7.60
CA LEU A 36 -9.20 -13.31 -8.31
C LEU A 36 -10.65 -12.93 -8.55
N ASN A 37 -11.52 -13.86 -8.93
CA ASN A 37 -12.92 -13.54 -9.24
C ASN A 37 -13.65 -12.93 -8.05
N LYS A 38 -13.33 -13.38 -6.83
CA LYS A 38 -13.87 -12.80 -5.59
C LYS A 38 -13.17 -11.50 -5.20
N TYR A 39 -11.94 -11.30 -5.63
CA TYR A 39 -11.13 -10.12 -5.31
C TYR A 39 -11.44 -8.91 -6.21
N LEU A 40 -11.89 -9.14 -7.45
CA LEU A 40 -12.26 -8.08 -8.42
C LEU A 40 -13.32 -7.12 -7.87
N GLY A 41 -13.48 -5.98 -8.57
CA GLY A 41 -14.41 -4.92 -8.21
C GLY A 41 -13.76 -3.84 -7.35
N THR A 42 -14.59 -3.03 -6.70
CA THR A 42 -14.15 -1.85 -5.96
C THR A 42 -13.76 -2.18 -4.53
N TRP A 43 -12.68 -1.55 -4.07
CA TRP A 43 -12.22 -1.51 -2.70
C TRP A 43 -11.96 -0.05 -2.30
N TYR A 44 -12.38 0.34 -1.11
CA TYR A 44 -12.15 1.66 -0.53
C TYR A 44 -10.95 1.60 0.41
N GLU A 45 -10.03 2.54 0.29
CA GLU A 45 -8.90 2.63 1.18
C GLU A 45 -9.33 3.15 2.55
N ILE A 46 -9.05 2.40 3.62
CA ILE A 46 -9.45 2.78 4.99
C ILE A 46 -8.24 3.17 5.81
N TYR A 47 -7.15 2.43 5.68
CA TYR A 47 -5.87 2.76 6.29
C TYR A 47 -4.73 2.57 5.30
N LYS A 48 -3.76 3.46 5.34
CA LYS A 48 -2.55 3.36 4.52
C LYS A 48 -1.31 3.82 5.24
N PHE A 49 -0.17 3.32 4.80
CA PHE A 49 1.10 4.00 5.04
C PHE A 49 1.19 5.20 4.11
N LYS A 50 1.81 6.28 4.57
CA LYS A 50 2.03 7.44 3.71
C LYS A 50 2.83 7.04 2.47
N ALA A 51 2.28 7.36 1.31
CA ALA A 51 2.87 7.07 0.01
C ALA A 51 2.82 8.33 -0.86
N ASN A 52 3.98 8.92 -1.14
CA ASN A 52 4.07 10.17 -1.92
C ASN A 52 3.33 10.17 -3.25
N PHE A 53 3.31 9.04 -3.93
CA PHE A 53 2.70 8.92 -5.26
C PHE A 53 1.18 9.05 -5.23
N GLU A 54 0.54 8.91 -4.06
CA GLU A 54 -0.90 9.09 -3.90
C GLU A 54 -1.31 10.55 -3.66
N GLY A 55 -0.36 11.43 -3.30
CA GLY A 55 -0.67 12.82 -2.96
C GLY A 55 -1.51 12.95 -1.68
N ASN A 56 -2.20 14.08 -1.51
CA ASN A 56 -3.07 14.35 -0.37
C ASN A 56 -4.55 14.20 -0.76
N GLN A 57 -4.88 13.03 -1.31
CA GLN A 57 -6.24 12.70 -1.72
C GLN A 57 -7.10 12.28 -0.52
N LYS A 58 -8.42 12.46 -0.67
CA LYS A 58 -9.46 11.80 0.12
C LYS A 58 -10.30 10.89 -0.77
N CYS A 59 -11.14 10.04 -0.18
CA CYS A 59 -12.09 9.20 -0.89
C CYS A 59 -11.42 8.22 -1.87
N VAL A 60 -10.21 7.78 -1.53
CA VAL A 60 -9.42 6.91 -2.39
C VAL A 60 -10.09 5.54 -2.51
N SER A 61 -10.24 5.08 -3.74
CA SER A 61 -10.75 3.75 -4.06
C SER A 61 -9.99 3.14 -5.23
N ALA A 62 -9.92 1.82 -5.25
CA ALA A 62 -9.30 1.03 -6.31
C ALA A 62 -10.34 0.07 -6.91
N ASN A 63 -10.55 0.11 -8.23
CA ASN A 63 -11.35 -0.87 -8.94
C ASN A 63 -10.43 -1.84 -9.69
N TYR A 64 -10.61 -3.14 -9.45
CA TYR A 64 -9.83 -4.20 -10.07
C TYR A 64 -10.66 -4.92 -11.12
N GLN A 65 -10.13 -5.01 -12.34
CA GLN A 65 -10.82 -5.65 -13.47
C GLN A 65 -9.89 -6.63 -14.17
N LEU A 66 -10.37 -7.85 -14.43
CA LEU A 66 -9.61 -8.83 -15.19
C LEU A 66 -9.60 -8.45 -16.67
N LYS A 67 -8.42 -8.46 -17.28
CA LYS A 67 -8.23 -8.26 -18.71
C LYS A 67 -8.18 -9.60 -19.45
N SER A 68 -8.36 -9.56 -20.76
CA SER A 68 -8.31 -10.74 -21.63
C SER A 68 -6.94 -11.43 -21.68
N ASP A 69 -5.86 -10.72 -21.36
CA ASP A 69 -4.48 -11.23 -21.29
C ASP A 69 -4.13 -11.86 -19.92
N GLY A 70 -5.10 -11.93 -19.00
CA GLY A 70 -4.91 -12.48 -17.65
C GLY A 70 -4.27 -11.50 -16.65
N HIS A 71 -3.89 -10.31 -17.08
CA HIS A 71 -3.51 -9.22 -16.18
C HIS A 71 -4.77 -8.55 -15.58
N ILE A 72 -4.55 -7.70 -14.60
CA ILE A 72 -5.58 -6.99 -13.85
C ILE A 72 -5.37 -5.49 -14.08
N ARG A 73 -6.38 -4.83 -14.61
CA ARG A 73 -6.45 -3.37 -14.64
C ARG A 73 -6.79 -2.85 -13.24
N VAL A 74 -6.06 -1.85 -12.77
CA VAL A 74 -6.24 -1.24 -11.46
C VAL A 74 -6.55 0.25 -11.64
N ASP A 75 -7.80 0.64 -11.50
CA ASP A 75 -8.22 2.04 -11.60
C ASP A 75 -8.33 2.65 -10.21
N ASN A 76 -7.37 3.50 -9.83
CA ASN A 76 -7.44 4.28 -8.61
C ASN A 76 -8.08 5.63 -8.87
N ILE A 77 -9.00 6.03 -7.98
CA ILE A 77 -9.66 7.33 -7.99
C ILE A 77 -9.59 7.93 -6.59
N GLY A 78 -9.35 9.23 -6.50
CA GLY A 78 -9.52 10.00 -5.27
C GLY A 78 -9.85 11.46 -5.57
N ILE A 79 -9.98 12.27 -4.53
CA ILE A 79 -10.31 13.71 -4.62
C ILE A 79 -9.20 14.50 -3.94
N GLU A 80 -8.62 15.47 -4.65
CA GLU A 80 -7.64 16.41 -4.11
C GLU A 80 -8.09 17.84 -4.43
N ASN A 81 -8.23 18.69 -3.41
CA ASN A 81 -8.71 20.08 -3.55
C ASN A 81 -10.04 20.21 -4.31
N GLY A 82 -10.95 19.24 -4.15
CA GLY A 82 -12.25 19.21 -4.82
C GLY A 82 -12.23 18.66 -6.25
N GLU A 83 -11.05 18.33 -6.79
CA GLU A 83 -10.91 17.74 -8.12
C GLU A 83 -10.72 16.22 -8.04
N LYS A 84 -11.38 15.50 -8.95
CA LYS A 84 -11.13 14.06 -9.14
C LYS A 84 -9.71 13.85 -9.69
N LYS A 85 -8.95 12.96 -9.05
CA LYS A 85 -7.66 12.45 -9.52
C LYS A 85 -7.81 10.98 -9.87
N GLU A 86 -7.06 10.53 -10.87
CA GLU A 86 -7.15 9.17 -11.40
C GLU A 86 -5.76 8.64 -11.73
N ALA A 87 -5.52 7.35 -11.42
CA ALA A 87 -4.32 6.63 -11.79
C ALA A 87 -4.67 5.21 -12.22
N VAL A 88 -4.37 4.88 -13.47
CA VAL A 88 -4.64 3.57 -14.07
C VAL A 88 -3.37 2.74 -14.09
N GLY A 89 -3.44 1.55 -13.50
CA GLY A 89 -2.33 0.62 -13.39
C GLY A 89 -2.63 -0.74 -14.02
N ASP A 90 -1.56 -1.53 -14.07
CA ASP A 90 -1.55 -2.90 -14.54
C ASP A 90 -0.91 -3.79 -13.49
N ALA A 91 -1.56 -4.91 -13.18
CA ALA A 91 -1.09 -5.89 -12.20
C ALA A 91 -1.16 -7.32 -12.73
N TYR A 92 -0.33 -8.20 -12.20
CA TYR A 92 -0.32 -9.62 -12.55
C TYR A 92 0.28 -10.47 -11.42
N ILE A 93 0.11 -11.79 -11.52
CA ILE A 93 0.75 -12.77 -10.64
C ILE A 93 2.04 -13.26 -11.31
N PRO A 94 3.24 -12.83 -10.86
CA PRO A 94 4.51 -13.23 -11.47
C PRO A 94 4.90 -14.69 -11.22
N ASP A 95 4.53 -15.26 -10.07
CA ASP A 95 4.81 -16.65 -9.73
C ASP A 95 3.51 -17.35 -9.26
N PRO A 96 2.95 -18.28 -10.05
CA PRO A 96 1.75 -19.03 -9.68
C PRO A 96 1.86 -19.81 -8.36
N LYS A 97 3.07 -20.12 -7.88
CA LYS A 97 3.29 -20.75 -6.56
C LYS A 97 2.95 -19.82 -5.40
N TYR A 98 2.92 -18.51 -5.63
CA TYR A 98 2.58 -17.49 -4.64
C TYR A 98 1.47 -16.58 -5.19
N PRO A 99 0.23 -17.08 -5.31
CA PRO A 99 -0.87 -16.39 -6.00
C PRO A 99 -1.27 -15.05 -5.36
N SER A 100 -0.95 -14.84 -4.08
CA SER A 100 -1.20 -13.60 -3.37
C SER A 100 -0.04 -12.59 -3.43
N ARG A 101 1.01 -12.86 -4.21
CA ARG A 101 2.16 -11.96 -4.41
C ARG A 101 2.14 -11.35 -5.80
N LEU A 102 1.33 -10.32 -5.99
CA LEU A 102 1.20 -9.64 -7.27
C LEU A 102 2.36 -8.65 -7.49
N GLY A 103 2.58 -8.32 -8.75
CA GLY A 103 3.29 -7.10 -9.15
C GLY A 103 2.29 -6.07 -9.69
N VAL A 104 2.48 -4.78 -9.38
CA VAL A 104 1.68 -3.67 -9.92
C VAL A 104 2.57 -2.54 -10.46
N ARG A 105 2.17 -1.89 -11.56
CA ARG A 105 2.80 -0.66 -12.07
C ARG A 105 1.76 0.32 -12.58
N PHE A 106 2.09 1.61 -12.53
CA PHE A 106 1.26 2.71 -13.03
C PHE A 106 1.91 3.47 -14.21
N SER A 107 3.05 2.99 -14.69
CA SER A 107 3.72 3.49 -15.89
C SER A 107 4.50 2.37 -16.55
N ASN A 108 4.48 2.32 -17.88
CA ASN A 108 5.24 1.32 -18.65
C ASN A 108 6.77 1.50 -18.52
N LEU A 109 7.22 2.67 -18.06
CA LEU A 109 8.63 2.96 -17.81
C LEU A 109 9.10 2.56 -16.40
N ALA A 110 8.16 2.24 -15.50
CA ALA A 110 8.46 1.84 -14.14
C ALA A 110 8.46 0.30 -14.01
N PRO A 111 9.35 -0.27 -13.17
CA PRO A 111 9.25 -1.68 -12.82
C PRO A 111 7.97 -1.95 -12.03
N TYR A 112 7.54 -3.20 -12.01
CA TYR A 112 6.45 -3.62 -11.13
C TYR A 112 6.89 -3.57 -9.66
N GLY A 113 6.13 -2.84 -8.85
CA GLY A 113 6.23 -2.87 -7.39
C GLY A 113 5.52 -4.09 -6.81
N ARG A 114 5.97 -4.54 -5.64
CA ARG A 114 5.31 -5.65 -4.92
C ARG A 114 3.92 -5.22 -4.45
N TYR A 115 2.93 -6.08 -4.61
CA TYR A 115 1.58 -5.93 -4.07
C TYR A 115 1.18 -7.27 -3.46
N TRP A 116 1.51 -7.46 -2.17
CA TRP A 116 1.35 -8.74 -1.50
C TRP A 116 0.13 -8.71 -0.60
N VAL A 117 -0.88 -9.53 -0.91
CA VAL A 117 -2.09 -9.67 -0.12
C VAL A 117 -1.76 -10.55 1.10
N LEU A 118 -1.80 -9.95 2.29
CA LEU A 118 -1.50 -10.62 3.55
C LEU A 118 -2.70 -11.34 4.15
N ASP A 119 -3.89 -10.76 4.00
CA ASP A 119 -5.15 -11.25 4.55
C ASP A 119 -6.30 -10.70 3.72
N THR A 120 -7.27 -11.53 3.35
CA THR A 120 -8.54 -11.05 2.78
C THR A 120 -9.62 -12.09 2.99
N ASP A 121 -10.84 -11.64 3.27
CA ASP A 121 -12.04 -12.46 3.22
C ASP A 121 -12.89 -12.16 1.97
N TYR A 122 -12.33 -11.39 1.03
CA TYR A 122 -12.90 -10.95 -0.25
C TYR A 122 -14.13 -10.04 -0.18
N THR A 123 -14.83 -10.04 0.95
CA THR A 123 -16.19 -9.49 1.11
C THR A 123 -16.24 -8.32 2.07
N THR A 124 -15.27 -8.20 2.98
CA THR A 124 -15.21 -7.09 3.92
C THR A 124 -13.88 -6.37 3.86
N HIS A 125 -12.75 -7.07 3.79
CA HIS A 125 -11.44 -6.43 3.87
C HIS A 125 -10.36 -7.11 3.03
N THR A 126 -9.30 -6.36 2.77
CA THR A 126 -8.01 -6.88 2.31
C THR A 126 -6.88 -6.07 2.93
N MET A 127 -5.84 -6.74 3.43
CA MET A 127 -4.60 -6.12 3.89
C MET A 127 -3.48 -6.42 2.92
N ILE A 128 -2.81 -5.38 2.45
CA ILE A 128 -1.75 -5.44 1.45
C ILE A 128 -0.48 -4.86 2.03
N TYR A 129 0.66 -5.46 1.67
CA TYR A 129 1.98 -4.97 2.01
C TYR A 129 2.87 -4.90 0.77
N SER A 130 3.67 -3.85 0.69
CA SER A 130 4.72 -3.66 -0.30
C SER A 130 5.98 -3.25 0.43
N CYS A 131 7.11 -3.81 0.04
CA CYS A 131 8.39 -3.40 0.62
C CYS A 131 9.51 -3.62 -0.38
N SER A 132 10.44 -2.67 -0.44
CA SER A 132 11.63 -2.74 -1.27
C SER A 132 12.88 -2.49 -0.43
N ASP A 133 13.82 -3.43 -0.47
CA ASP A 133 15.12 -3.30 0.15
C ASP A 133 15.98 -2.28 -0.62
N ILE A 134 16.69 -1.43 0.10
CA ILE A 134 17.61 -0.42 -0.43
C ILE A 134 19.00 -0.78 0.07
N LEU A 135 19.83 -1.27 -0.86
CA LEU A 135 21.23 -1.65 -0.61
C LEU A 135 21.41 -2.65 0.55
N GLY A 136 20.33 -3.35 0.95
CA GLY A 136 20.32 -4.29 2.08
C GLY A 136 20.47 -3.65 3.47
N LEU A 137 20.55 -2.32 3.56
CA LEU A 137 20.73 -1.58 4.81
C LEU A 137 19.45 -0.91 5.29
N PHE A 138 18.55 -0.63 4.37
CA PHE A 138 17.29 0.05 4.62
C PHE A 138 16.19 -0.57 3.78
N HIS A 139 14.95 -0.19 4.06
CA HIS A 139 13.83 -0.49 3.21
C HIS A 139 12.83 0.67 3.19
N ILE A 140 12.06 0.71 2.11
CA ILE A 140 10.82 1.49 2.04
C ILE A 140 9.68 0.50 2.07
N SER A 141 8.66 0.79 2.88
CA SER A 141 7.46 -0.03 2.95
C SER A 141 6.21 0.80 2.76
N TYR A 142 5.19 0.13 2.24
CA TYR A 142 3.83 0.61 2.11
C TYR A 142 2.90 -0.49 2.59
N ALA A 143 1.78 -0.10 3.17
CA ALA A 143 0.76 -1.01 3.60
C ALA A 143 -0.59 -0.36 3.38
N TRP A 144 -1.58 -1.16 3.01
CA TRP A 144 -2.95 -0.71 2.80
C TRP A 144 -3.91 -1.69 3.46
N ILE A 145 -4.95 -1.15 4.08
CA ILE A 145 -6.12 -1.90 4.47
C ILE A 145 -7.28 -1.28 3.71
N LEU A 146 -7.86 -2.09 2.83
CA LEU A 146 -9.02 -1.71 2.04
C LEU A 146 -10.25 -2.45 2.54
N SER A 147 -11.43 -1.87 2.31
CA SER A 147 -12.73 -2.43 2.67
C SER A 147 -13.68 -2.40 1.47
N ARG A 148 -14.67 -3.30 1.46
CA ARG A 148 -15.76 -3.24 0.46
C ARG A 148 -16.72 -2.08 0.72
N ASP A 149 -16.75 -1.58 1.95
CA ASP A 149 -17.48 -0.38 2.35
C ASP A 149 -16.52 0.75 2.69
N ARG A 150 -17.02 1.99 2.73
CA ARG A 150 -16.23 3.17 3.15
C ARG A 150 -15.89 3.21 4.64
N THR A 151 -16.28 2.19 5.38
CA THR A 151 -15.97 1.98 6.79
C THR A 151 -15.42 0.58 7.00
N LEU A 152 -14.79 0.35 8.16
CA LEU A 152 -14.30 -0.96 8.57
C LEU A 152 -14.60 -1.16 10.05
N ASP A 153 -15.14 -2.33 10.38
CA ASP A 153 -15.42 -2.70 11.76
C ASP A 153 -14.16 -2.69 12.63
N GLU A 154 -14.30 -2.21 13.85
CA GLU A 154 -13.18 -2.03 14.77
C GLU A 154 -12.54 -3.38 15.15
N SER A 155 -13.33 -4.44 15.26
CA SER A 155 -12.83 -5.80 15.51
C SER A 155 -11.94 -6.30 14.35
N VAL A 156 -12.35 -6.06 13.11
CA VAL A 156 -11.58 -6.41 11.90
C VAL A 156 -10.30 -5.58 11.83
N LYS A 157 -10.38 -4.27 12.06
CA LYS A 157 -9.21 -3.38 12.17
C LYS A 157 -8.21 -3.93 13.18
N ASN A 158 -8.64 -4.22 14.41
CA ASN A 158 -7.76 -4.66 15.49
C ASN A 158 -7.09 -6.00 15.16
N ARG A 159 -7.82 -6.94 14.53
CA ARG A 159 -7.25 -8.21 14.05
C ARG A 159 -6.18 -8.00 12.99
N LEU A 160 -6.42 -7.15 12.00
CA LEU A 160 -5.46 -6.85 10.93
C LEU A 160 -4.22 -6.15 11.46
N PHE A 161 -4.39 -5.20 12.38
CA PHE A 161 -3.26 -4.52 13.04
C PHE A 161 -2.43 -5.50 13.86
N ALA A 162 -3.06 -6.39 14.63
CA ALA A 162 -2.35 -7.44 15.36
C ALA A 162 -1.57 -8.37 14.42
N LYS A 163 -2.15 -8.74 13.26
CA LYS A 163 -1.46 -9.53 12.23
C LYS A 163 -0.26 -8.78 11.65
N ALA A 164 -0.39 -7.50 11.31
CA ALA A 164 0.72 -6.67 10.84
C ALA A 164 1.84 -6.59 11.88
N GLN A 165 1.48 -6.34 13.15
CA GLN A 165 2.43 -6.28 14.26
C GLN A 165 3.16 -7.62 14.47
N SER A 166 2.49 -8.75 14.27
CA SER A 166 3.12 -10.08 14.35
C SER A 166 4.24 -10.30 13.32
N PHE A 167 4.21 -9.56 12.20
CA PHE A 167 5.29 -9.55 11.21
C PHE A 167 6.34 -8.46 11.48
N GLY A 168 6.22 -7.72 12.58
CA GLY A 168 7.09 -6.58 12.89
C GLY A 168 6.80 -5.33 12.08
N ILE A 169 5.62 -5.23 11.44
CA ILE A 169 5.19 -4.02 10.76
C ILE A 169 4.68 -3.02 11.82
N ASP A 170 5.27 -1.83 11.85
CA ASP A 170 4.90 -0.77 12.80
C ASP A 170 3.52 -0.18 12.46
N THR A 171 2.51 -0.61 13.20
CA THR A 171 1.11 -0.18 12.99
C THR A 171 0.88 1.30 13.32
N SER A 172 1.79 1.96 14.03
CA SER A 172 1.69 3.42 14.28
C SER A 172 1.86 4.25 13.01
N LYS A 173 2.37 3.64 11.92
CA LYS A 173 2.55 4.26 10.61
C LYS A 173 1.28 4.28 9.76
N PHE A 174 0.24 3.54 10.16
CA PHE A 174 -1.05 3.60 9.47
C PHE A 174 -1.73 4.95 9.72
N LEU A 175 -2.06 5.62 8.63
CA LEU A 175 -2.93 6.80 8.59
C LEU A 175 -4.33 6.34 8.19
N LYS A 176 -5.36 6.91 8.82
CA LYS A 176 -6.74 6.69 8.43
C LYS A 176 -7.07 7.57 7.22
N GLU A 177 -7.61 6.97 6.18
CA GLU A 177 -8.07 7.67 4.98
C GLU A 177 -9.42 8.35 5.23
N ASP A 178 -9.62 9.54 4.67
CA ASP A 178 -10.90 10.27 4.78
C ASP A 178 -11.87 9.80 3.70
N GLN A 179 -12.83 8.95 4.08
CA GLN A 179 -13.90 8.45 3.20
C GLN A 179 -15.24 9.19 3.37
N THR A 180 -15.24 10.37 4.01
CA THR A 180 -16.46 11.16 4.24
C THR A 180 -16.73 12.14 3.11
N GLY A 181 -18.01 12.44 2.80
CA GLY A 181 -18.34 13.51 1.84
C GLY A 181 -17.86 13.27 0.40
N CYS A 182 -17.75 12.00 0.02
CA CYS A 182 -17.72 11.53 -1.36
C CYS A 182 -19.06 10.87 -1.71
#